data_AF-A0A7Z9GVZ2-F1
#
_entry.id   AF-A0A7Z9GVZ2-F1
#
_cell.length_a   1.000
_cell.length_b   1.000
_cell.length_c   1.000
_cell.angle_alpha   90.00
_cell.angle_beta   90.00
_cell.angle_gamma   90.00
#
_symmetry.space_group_name_H-M   'P 1'
#
loop_
_entity.id
_entity.type
_entity.pdbx_description
1 polymer ?
#
loop_
_entity_poly.entity_id
_entity_poly.type
_entity_poly.pdbx_seq_one_letter_code
_entity_poly.pdbx_strand_id
1 'polypeptide(L)'
;MFSKFVIASLVGLGLGIGVGSVPVLQDHLHWNIWVFVPISGLVLGMLFGWVQFTCSSLLNLRVSTRIAFAFGLVSALAYLGTDLGQYLTLTVAVSEPTEVLSGQTPIRQLISFPEYLRLEYGSRFIKTGTFGNEDVGYQLGQVGTTVTIVVDFLACFLVAFATALVMDDTFPWCQACNRYQCKTTSTKILFADEDRLYDVLDKTTELLLEQSDHVKVNAYLDLVAAEQYLVKPGDATQILSVTNYACNQCDNKTMVGKVLVKTGKNFSEAKDLDFMLSGTS
;
A
#
# COMPACT_ATOMS: atom_id res chain seq x y z
N MET A 1 -11.08 19.81 -2.35
CA MET A 1 -10.02 18.92 -1.82
C MET A 1 -10.59 17.93 -0.81
N PHE A 2 -11.27 18.41 0.23
CA PHE A 2 -11.82 17.59 1.32
C PHE A 2 -12.77 16.46 0.87
N SER A 3 -13.70 16.75 -0.04
CA SER A 3 -14.69 15.76 -0.52
C SER A 3 -14.09 14.51 -1.16
N LYS A 4 -12.93 14.65 -1.82
CA LYS A 4 -12.26 13.53 -2.48
C LYS A 4 -11.44 12.66 -1.50
N PHE A 5 -10.89 13.27 -0.44
CA PHE A 5 -10.24 12.52 0.64
C PHE A 5 -11.25 11.69 1.43
N VAL A 6 -12.47 12.23 1.62
CA VAL A 6 -13.56 11.48 2.25
C VAL A 6 -13.85 10.19 1.47
N ILE A 7 -13.80 10.19 0.14
CA ILE A 7 -14.00 8.97 -0.67
C ILE A 7 -12.92 7.94 -0.35
N ALA A 8 -11.64 8.32 -0.38
CA ALA A 8 -10.53 7.41 -0.06
C ALA A 8 -10.65 6.84 1.38
N SER A 9 -11.04 7.68 2.33
CA SER A 9 -11.27 7.28 3.72
C SER A 9 -12.44 6.31 3.87
N LEU A 10 -13.57 6.56 3.19
CA LEU A 10 -14.73 5.67 3.20
C LEU A 10 -14.43 4.32 2.56
N VAL A 11 -13.63 4.29 1.49
CA VAL A 11 -13.15 3.04 0.88
C VAL A 11 -12.32 2.23 1.87
N GLY A 12 -11.41 2.88 2.61
CA GLY A 12 -10.63 2.22 3.66
C GLY A 12 -11.51 1.61 4.76
N LEU A 13 -12.49 2.36 5.27
CA LEU A 13 -13.45 1.87 6.27
C LEU A 13 -14.28 0.70 5.75
N GLY A 14 -14.83 0.82 4.53
CA GLY A 14 -15.61 -0.23 3.90
C GLY A 14 -14.80 -1.50 3.68
N LEU A 15 -13.51 -1.37 3.35
CA LEU A 15 -12.60 -2.51 3.20
C LEU A 15 -12.34 -3.19 4.55
N GLY A 16 -12.20 -2.44 5.65
CA GLY A 16 -12.12 -3.01 7.00
C GLY A 16 -13.34 -3.89 7.33
N ILE A 17 -14.55 -3.37 7.13
CA ILE A 17 -15.79 -4.15 7.33
C ILE A 17 -15.84 -5.38 6.42
N GLY A 18 -15.45 -5.21 5.15
CA GLY A 18 -15.41 -6.29 4.16
C GLY A 18 -14.46 -7.41 4.57
N VAL A 19 -13.24 -7.08 5.00
CA VAL A 19 -12.25 -8.04 5.49
C VAL A 19 -12.77 -8.80 6.71
N GLY A 20 -13.37 -8.10 7.67
CA GLY A 20 -14.00 -8.72 8.86
C GLY A 20 -15.14 -9.69 8.53
N SER A 21 -15.81 -9.48 7.40
CA SER A 21 -16.95 -10.27 6.95
C SER A 21 -16.54 -11.58 6.27
N VAL A 22 -15.24 -11.84 6.04
CA VAL A 22 -14.74 -13.06 5.37
C VAL A 22 -14.50 -14.16 6.43
N PRO A 23 -15.30 -15.25 6.46
CA PRO A 23 -15.22 -16.27 7.52
C PRO A 23 -13.83 -16.88 7.72
N VAL A 24 -13.12 -17.14 6.61
CA VAL A 24 -11.75 -17.71 6.64
C VAL A 24 -10.74 -16.79 7.33
N LEU A 25 -10.98 -15.47 7.33
CA LEU A 25 -10.08 -14.50 7.95
C LEU A 25 -10.44 -14.21 9.41
N GLN A 26 -11.60 -14.64 9.91
CA GLN A 26 -12.07 -14.31 11.26
C GLN A 26 -11.15 -14.87 12.34
N ASP A 27 -10.67 -16.10 12.15
CA ASP A 27 -9.70 -16.75 13.03
C ASP A 27 -8.30 -16.12 12.95
N HIS A 28 -8.10 -15.16 12.04
CA HIS A 28 -6.79 -14.61 11.69
C HIS A 28 -6.64 -13.09 11.87
N LEU A 29 -7.74 -12.40 12.14
CA LEU A 29 -7.79 -10.93 12.16
C LEU A 29 -7.16 -10.25 13.38
N HIS A 30 -6.64 -11.03 14.35
CA HIS A 30 -5.94 -10.53 15.54
C HIS A 30 -4.72 -11.38 15.90
N TRP A 31 -3.99 -11.85 14.88
CA TRP A 31 -2.75 -12.59 15.04
C TRP A 31 -1.72 -11.79 15.84
N ASN A 32 -1.51 -12.23 17.07
CA ASN A 32 -0.42 -11.80 17.92
C ASN A 32 0.48 -12.98 18.18
N ILE A 33 1.51 -13.14 17.35
CA ILE A 33 2.59 -14.06 17.69
C ILE A 33 3.32 -13.41 18.88
N TRP A 34 3.39 -14.12 20.00
CA TRP A 34 4.05 -13.68 21.24
C TRP A 34 3.38 -12.54 22.03
N VAL A 35 2.08 -12.24 21.83
CA VAL A 35 1.34 -11.16 22.56
C VAL A 35 1.83 -9.73 22.26
N PHE A 36 3.10 -9.56 21.85
CA PHE A 36 3.76 -8.27 21.67
C PHE A 36 3.92 -7.82 20.20
N VAL A 37 3.83 -8.73 19.23
CA VAL A 37 3.97 -8.37 17.81
C VAL A 37 2.58 -8.29 17.17
N PRO A 38 2.05 -7.07 16.92
CA PRO A 38 0.74 -6.85 16.34
C PRO A 38 0.71 -7.13 14.84
N ILE A 39 0.90 -8.38 14.42
CA ILE A 39 1.01 -8.72 12.99
C ILE A 39 -0.25 -8.32 12.25
N SER A 40 -1.42 -8.52 12.88
CA SER A 40 -2.70 -8.11 12.28
C SER A 40 -2.76 -6.60 12.04
N GLY A 41 -2.41 -5.78 13.05
CA GLY A 41 -2.35 -4.34 12.93
C GLY A 41 -1.35 -3.87 11.89
N LEU A 42 -0.15 -4.47 11.84
CA LEU A 42 0.88 -4.14 10.85
C LEU A 42 0.41 -4.44 9.42
N VAL A 43 -0.11 -5.64 9.17
CA VAL A 43 -0.55 -6.07 7.83
C VAL A 43 -1.75 -5.27 7.36
N LEU A 44 -2.76 -5.09 8.21
CA LEU A 44 -3.95 -4.32 7.87
C LEU A 44 -3.64 -2.84 7.72
N GLY A 45 -2.78 -2.27 8.57
CA GLY A 45 -2.31 -0.90 8.43
C GLY A 45 -1.62 -0.65 7.10
N MET A 46 -0.76 -1.58 6.67
CA MET A 46 -0.10 -1.51 5.36
C MET A 46 -1.12 -1.58 4.22
N LEU A 47 -2.07 -2.52 4.29
CA LEU A 47 -3.13 -2.69 3.28
C LEU A 47 -4.01 -1.44 3.18
N PHE A 48 -4.53 -0.95 4.31
CA PHE A 48 -5.42 0.22 4.34
C PHE A 48 -4.69 1.48 3.89
N GLY A 49 -3.46 1.71 4.38
CA GLY A 49 -2.62 2.83 3.94
C GLY A 49 -2.33 2.80 2.45
N TRP A 50 -2.00 1.63 1.90
CA TRP A 50 -1.77 1.45 0.46
C TRP A 50 -3.02 1.74 -0.38
N VAL A 51 -4.20 1.24 0.03
CA VAL A 51 -5.47 1.49 -0.68
C VAL A 51 -5.84 2.98 -0.64
N GLN A 52 -5.71 3.62 0.52
CA GLN A 52 -6.01 5.05 0.69
C GLN A 52 -5.06 5.93 -0.14
N PHE A 53 -3.77 5.60 -0.15
CA PHE A 53 -2.79 6.27 -1.01
C PHE A 53 -3.11 6.08 -2.49
N THR A 54 -3.36 4.84 -2.92
CA THR A 54 -3.65 4.52 -4.32
C THR A 54 -4.90 5.26 -4.80
N CYS A 55 -5.95 5.31 -3.99
CA CYS A 55 -7.15 6.08 -4.30
C CYS A 55 -6.84 7.58 -4.44
N SER A 56 -5.99 8.14 -3.55
CA SER A 56 -5.57 9.54 -3.62
C SER A 56 -4.73 9.85 -4.85
N SER A 57 -3.83 8.94 -5.22
CA SER A 57 -3.01 9.01 -6.43
C SER A 57 -3.88 9.01 -7.69
N LEU A 58 -4.85 8.09 -7.80
CA LEU A 58 -5.82 8.06 -8.90
C LEU A 58 -6.66 9.35 -9.00
N LEU A 59 -6.93 9.99 -7.86
CA LEU A 59 -7.65 11.26 -7.80
C LEU A 59 -6.75 12.50 -8.02
N ASN A 60 -5.45 12.29 -8.29
CA ASN A 60 -4.42 13.32 -8.43
C ASN A 60 -4.32 14.23 -7.20
N LEU A 61 -4.37 13.67 -6.00
CA LEU A 61 -4.29 14.40 -4.74
C LEU A 61 -3.03 14.02 -3.99
N ARG A 62 -2.16 15.00 -3.72
CA ARG A 62 -0.97 14.76 -2.92
C ARG A 62 -1.34 14.46 -1.47
N VAL A 63 -0.73 13.42 -0.92
CA VAL A 63 -0.85 13.06 0.49
C VAL A 63 0.18 13.86 1.30
N SER A 64 -0.23 15.03 1.81
CA SER A 64 0.59 15.75 2.80
C SER A 64 0.67 15.00 4.13
N THR A 65 1.61 15.34 5.00
CA THR A 65 1.74 14.75 6.35
C THR A 65 0.44 14.78 7.15
N ARG A 66 -0.36 15.85 7.03
CA ARG A 66 -1.68 15.95 7.71
C ARG A 66 -2.69 14.95 7.16
N ILE A 67 -2.66 14.70 5.86
CA ILE A 67 -3.53 13.72 5.21
C ILE A 67 -3.06 12.30 5.55
N ALA A 68 -1.75 12.05 5.53
CA ALA A 68 -1.17 10.79 5.99
C ALA A 68 -1.61 10.48 7.44
N PHE A 69 -1.61 11.48 8.33
CA PHE A 69 -2.10 11.33 9.70
C PHE A 69 -3.59 10.97 9.73
N ALA A 70 -4.41 11.64 8.92
CA ALA A 70 -5.83 11.29 8.79
C ALA A 70 -6.03 9.86 8.25
N PHE A 71 -5.20 9.40 7.31
CA PHE A 71 -5.20 8.03 6.81
C PHE A 71 -4.84 7.03 7.90
N GLY A 72 -3.85 7.34 8.74
CA GLY A 72 -3.56 6.58 9.94
C GLY A 72 -4.79 6.43 10.85
N LEU A 73 -5.46 7.54 11.18
CA LEU A 73 -6.67 7.50 12.02
C LEU A 73 -7.80 6.67 11.41
N VAL A 74 -8.04 6.86 10.10
CA VAL A 74 -9.10 6.12 9.41
C VAL A 74 -8.76 4.64 9.29
N SER A 75 -7.49 4.28 9.10
CA SER A 75 -7.04 2.88 9.08
C SER A 75 -7.22 2.21 10.43
N ALA A 76 -6.94 2.94 11.52
CA ALA A 76 -7.21 2.45 12.87
C ALA A 76 -8.72 2.27 13.12
N LEU A 77 -9.57 3.19 12.63
CA LEU A 77 -11.02 3.00 12.65
C LEU A 77 -11.48 1.83 11.76
N ALA A 78 -10.81 1.61 10.62
CA ALA A 78 -11.10 0.47 9.74
C ALA A 78 -10.72 -0.86 10.39
N TYR A 79 -9.71 -0.87 11.27
CA TYR A 79 -9.41 -2.01 12.14
C TYR A 79 -10.57 -2.31 13.09
N LEU A 80 -11.17 -1.31 13.75
CA LEU A 80 -12.43 -1.55 14.48
C LEU A 80 -13.59 -1.98 13.56
N GLY A 81 -13.56 -1.54 12.30
CA GLY A 81 -14.45 -1.99 11.25
C GLY A 81 -14.35 -3.50 10.98
N THR A 82 -13.19 -4.13 11.16
CA THR A 82 -13.07 -5.59 11.02
C THR A 82 -13.88 -6.32 12.07
N ASP A 83 -13.90 -5.82 13.31
CA ASP A 83 -14.70 -6.39 14.41
C ASP A 83 -16.19 -6.25 14.13
N LEU A 84 -16.60 -5.13 13.53
CA LEU A 84 -17.98 -4.94 13.06
C LEU A 84 -18.34 -5.93 11.94
N GLY A 85 -17.44 -6.15 10.99
CA GLY A 85 -17.62 -7.15 9.92
C GLY A 85 -17.80 -8.56 10.48
N GLN A 86 -16.98 -8.94 11.47
CA GLN A 86 -17.10 -10.21 12.19
C GLN A 86 -18.45 -10.30 12.90
N TYR A 87 -18.82 -9.31 13.70
CA TYR A 87 -20.11 -9.26 14.40
C TYR A 87 -21.31 -9.43 13.45
N LEU A 88 -21.25 -8.84 12.26
CA LEU A 88 -22.32 -8.92 11.28
C LEU A 88 -22.46 -10.31 10.62
N THR A 89 -21.42 -11.13 10.65
CA THR A 89 -21.34 -12.40 9.89
C THR A 89 -21.13 -13.65 10.76
N LEU A 90 -20.67 -13.51 11.99
CA LEU A 90 -20.41 -14.62 12.90
C LEU A 90 -21.72 -15.29 13.33
N THR A 91 -21.74 -16.62 13.29
CA THR A 91 -22.89 -17.44 13.67
C THR A 91 -22.50 -18.41 14.79
N VAL A 92 -23.43 -18.66 15.71
CA VAL A 92 -23.23 -19.56 16.84
C VAL A 92 -24.30 -20.64 16.83
N ALA A 93 -23.90 -21.88 17.13
CA ALA A 93 -24.82 -22.97 17.33
C ALA A 93 -25.43 -22.86 18.75
N VAL A 94 -26.75 -22.70 18.82
CA VAL A 94 -27.47 -22.63 20.10
C VAL A 94 -27.95 -24.03 20.46
N SER A 95 -27.40 -24.59 21.54
CA SER A 95 -27.59 -25.99 21.96
C SER A 95 -28.93 -26.23 22.68
N GLU A 96 -29.51 -25.20 23.29
CA GLU A 96 -30.78 -25.28 24.02
C GLU A 96 -31.88 -24.57 23.22
N PRO A 97 -32.86 -25.31 22.66
CA PRO A 97 -33.91 -24.73 21.86
C PRO A 97 -34.86 -23.97 22.79
N THR A 98 -34.76 -22.64 22.81
CA THR A 98 -35.96 -21.84 22.99
C THR A 98 -36.76 -21.99 21.68
N GLU A 99 -38.08 -22.16 21.76
CA GLU A 99 -39.00 -22.57 20.66
C GLU A 99 -38.93 -21.73 19.36
N VAL A 100 -38.08 -20.70 19.30
CA VAL A 100 -37.96 -19.72 18.21
C VAL A 100 -36.61 -19.81 17.46
N LEU A 101 -35.56 -20.42 18.03
CA LEU A 101 -34.19 -20.37 17.47
C LEU A 101 -33.45 -21.72 17.60
N SER A 102 -33.72 -22.63 16.67
CA SER A 102 -32.91 -23.85 16.49
C SER A 102 -32.05 -23.73 15.22
N GLY A 103 -30.73 -23.85 15.35
CA GLY A 103 -29.79 -23.80 14.22
C GLY A 103 -28.64 -22.80 14.40
N GLN A 104 -27.87 -22.56 13.32
CA GLN A 104 -26.85 -21.49 13.31
C GLN A 104 -27.55 -20.13 13.34
N THR A 105 -27.41 -19.43 14.46
CA THR A 105 -28.02 -18.11 14.66
C THR A 105 -26.93 -17.04 14.56
N PRO A 106 -27.14 -15.96 13.79
CA PRO A 106 -26.18 -14.87 13.72
C PRO A 106 -26.10 -14.12 15.06
N ILE A 107 -24.89 -13.83 15.53
CA ILE A 107 -24.64 -13.22 16.85
C ILE A 107 -25.38 -11.90 17.04
N ARG A 108 -25.53 -11.11 15.97
CA ARG A 108 -26.25 -9.83 15.98
C ARG A 108 -27.72 -9.91 16.40
N GLN A 109 -28.31 -11.11 16.40
CA GLN A 109 -29.66 -11.36 16.88
C GLN A 109 -29.70 -11.71 18.38
N LEU A 110 -28.55 -12.07 18.96
CA LEU A 110 -28.42 -12.54 20.34
C LEU A 110 -27.92 -11.43 21.28
N ILE A 111 -26.92 -10.66 20.83
CA ILE A 111 -26.26 -9.61 21.63
C ILE A 111 -26.05 -8.35 20.80
N SER A 112 -25.95 -7.21 21.47
CA SER A 112 -25.61 -5.95 20.82
C SER A 112 -24.11 -5.85 20.49
N PHE A 113 -23.73 -4.99 19.53
CA PHE A 113 -22.32 -4.83 19.15
C PHE A 113 -21.40 -4.39 20.32
N PRO A 114 -21.80 -3.45 21.21
CA PRO A 114 -20.98 -3.13 22.38
C PRO A 114 -20.81 -4.30 23.35
N GLU A 115 -21.81 -5.18 23.47
CA GLU A 115 -21.70 -6.41 24.27
C GLU A 115 -20.76 -7.42 23.61
N TYR A 116 -20.83 -7.56 22.29
CA TYR A 116 -19.88 -8.36 21.51
C TYR A 116 -18.44 -7.91 21.77
N LEU A 117 -18.15 -6.61 21.66
CA LEU A 117 -16.81 -6.09 21.93
C LEU A 117 -16.38 -6.34 23.39
N ARG A 118 -17.29 -6.21 24.36
CA ARG A 118 -16.98 -6.51 25.77
C ARG A 118 -16.63 -7.98 25.99
N LEU A 119 -17.31 -8.90 25.29
CA LEU A 119 -17.02 -10.33 25.38
C LEU A 119 -15.69 -10.67 24.70
N GLU A 120 -15.49 -10.20 23.48
CA GLU A 120 -14.27 -10.42 22.69
C GLU A 120 -13.03 -9.86 23.41
N TYR A 121 -13.16 -8.68 24.03
CA TYR A 121 -12.06 -8.01 24.74
C TYR A 121 -11.95 -8.45 26.21
N GLY A 122 -12.97 -9.13 26.75
CA GLY A 122 -13.02 -9.60 28.12
C GLY A 122 -12.16 -10.85 28.35
N SER A 123 -12.13 -11.76 27.38
CA SER A 123 -11.19 -12.88 27.37
C SER A 123 -11.11 -13.47 25.98
N ARG A 124 -9.91 -13.83 25.53
CA ARG A 124 -9.71 -14.45 24.23
C ARG A 124 -8.90 -15.72 24.34
N PHE A 125 -9.36 -16.79 23.72
CA PHE A 125 -8.59 -18.02 23.60
C PHE A 125 -7.72 -17.97 22.34
N ILE A 126 -6.40 -18.01 22.50
CA ILE A 126 -5.46 -18.10 21.38
C ILE A 126 -5.12 -19.57 21.17
N LYS A 127 -5.56 -20.13 20.04
CA LYS A 127 -5.16 -21.47 19.60
C LYS A 127 -3.69 -21.44 19.18
N THR A 128 -2.85 -22.22 19.84
CA THR A 128 -1.40 -22.35 19.52
C THR A 128 -1.06 -23.64 18.80
N GLY A 129 -1.97 -24.62 18.81
CA GLY A 129 -1.87 -25.85 18.05
C GLY A 129 -3.02 -26.78 18.37
N THR A 130 -3.08 -27.92 17.68
CA THR A 130 -4.02 -29.00 17.97
C THR A 130 -3.22 -30.19 18.50
N PHE A 131 -3.57 -30.68 19.69
CA PHE A 131 -2.99 -31.90 20.23
C PHE A 131 -4.10 -32.96 20.29
N GLY A 132 -4.16 -33.82 19.27
CA GLY A 132 -5.33 -34.68 19.04
C GLY A 132 -6.51 -33.89 18.46
N ASN A 133 -7.73 -34.15 18.95
CA ASN A 133 -8.97 -33.43 18.59
C ASN A 133 -9.25 -32.20 19.47
N GLU A 134 -8.34 -31.86 20.38
CA GLU A 134 -8.50 -30.72 21.29
C GLU A 134 -7.64 -29.54 20.83
N ASP A 135 -8.25 -28.36 20.79
CA ASP A 135 -7.58 -27.11 20.55
C ASP A 135 -6.72 -26.76 21.79
N VAL A 136 -5.40 -26.76 21.64
CA VAL A 136 -4.47 -26.34 22.69
C VAL A 136 -4.13 -24.87 22.51
N GLY A 137 -4.32 -24.09 23.56
CA GLY A 137 -4.17 -22.65 23.50
C GLY A 137 -4.06 -21.99 24.87
N TYR A 138 -3.78 -20.69 24.84
CA TYR A 138 -3.70 -19.86 26.04
C TYR A 138 -4.93 -18.97 26.11
N GLN A 139 -5.58 -18.90 27.27
CA GLN A 139 -6.63 -17.92 27.52
C GLN A 139 -5.99 -16.60 27.98
N LEU A 140 -6.12 -15.56 27.18
CA LEU A 140 -5.83 -14.20 27.60
C LEU A 140 -6.98 -13.70 28.45
N GLY A 141 -6.66 -13.23 29.66
CA GLY A 141 -7.59 -12.45 30.46
C GLY A 141 -7.74 -11.02 29.91
N GLN A 142 -8.75 -10.31 30.39
CA GLN A 142 -9.14 -8.97 29.95
C GLN A 142 -7.98 -7.99 29.74
N VAL A 143 -7.03 -7.96 30.68
CA VAL A 143 -5.86 -7.04 30.60
C VAL A 143 -4.98 -7.38 29.41
N GLY A 144 -4.70 -8.68 29.19
CA GLY A 144 -3.89 -9.14 28.06
C GLY A 144 -4.56 -8.80 26.74
N THR A 145 -5.84 -9.11 26.60
CA THR A 145 -6.61 -8.82 25.38
C THR A 145 -6.66 -7.32 25.08
N THR A 146 -6.90 -6.50 26.11
CA THR A 146 -6.96 -5.03 25.97
C THR A 146 -5.62 -4.46 25.50
N VAL A 147 -4.50 -4.87 26.11
CA VAL A 147 -3.16 -4.42 25.71
C VAL A 147 -2.88 -4.80 24.26
N THR A 148 -3.18 -6.04 23.89
CA THR A 148 -3.00 -6.54 22.53
C THR A 148 -3.78 -5.70 21.50
N ILE A 149 -5.04 -5.41 21.75
CA ILE A 149 -5.87 -4.61 20.84
C ILE A 149 -5.35 -3.18 20.71
N VAL A 150 -4.95 -2.56 21.83
CA VAL A 150 -4.37 -1.21 21.80
C VAL A 150 -3.09 -1.18 20.97
N VAL A 151 -2.25 -2.20 21.12
CA VAL A 151 -1.01 -2.34 20.35
C VAL A 151 -1.29 -2.58 18.86
N ASP A 152 -2.26 -3.42 18.50
CA ASP A 152 -2.71 -3.62 17.12
C ASP A 152 -3.29 -2.33 16.50
N PHE A 153 -4.08 -1.58 17.26
CA PHE A 153 -4.66 -0.30 16.82
C PHE A 153 -3.58 0.74 16.54
N LEU A 154 -2.59 0.86 17.44
CA LEU A 154 -1.44 1.74 17.27
C LEU A 154 -0.56 1.29 16.11
N ALA A 155 -0.33 -0.02 15.94
CA ALA A 155 0.43 -0.57 14.82
C ALA A 155 -0.26 -0.28 13.48
N CYS A 156 -1.57 -0.48 13.40
CA CYS A 156 -2.36 -0.15 12.20
C CYS A 156 -2.25 1.33 11.85
N PHE A 157 -2.39 2.21 12.85
CA PHE A 157 -2.21 3.65 12.67
C PHE A 157 -0.81 4.00 12.14
N LEU A 158 0.23 3.53 12.82
CA LEU A 158 1.62 3.90 12.53
C LEU A 158 2.06 3.37 11.17
N VAL A 159 1.69 2.13 10.81
CA VAL A 159 2.06 1.55 9.52
C VAL A 159 1.30 2.19 8.38
N ALA A 160 0.01 2.48 8.53
CA ALA A 160 -0.74 3.21 7.50
C ALA A 160 -0.15 4.61 7.27
N PHE A 161 0.19 5.32 8.36
CA PHE A 161 0.86 6.62 8.31
C PHE A 161 2.23 6.52 7.61
N ALA A 162 3.07 5.58 8.00
CA ALA A 162 4.40 5.39 7.41
C ALA A 162 4.31 4.98 5.93
N THR A 163 3.37 4.10 5.58
CA THR A 163 3.12 3.69 4.19
C THR A 163 2.74 4.89 3.34
N ALA A 164 1.84 5.76 3.84
CA ALA A 164 1.45 6.96 3.13
C ALA A 164 2.62 7.94 2.90
N LEU A 165 3.55 8.07 3.87
CA LEU A 165 4.74 8.91 3.71
C LEU A 165 5.76 8.32 2.72
N VAL A 166 6.07 7.03 2.84
CA VAL A 166 6.98 6.33 1.92
C VAL A 166 6.43 6.39 0.49
N MET A 167 5.11 6.31 0.33
CA MET A 167 4.48 6.46 -0.97
C MET A 167 4.46 7.93 -1.46
N ASP A 168 4.35 8.96 -0.61
CA ASP A 168 4.52 10.36 -1.07
C ASP A 168 5.93 10.61 -1.62
N ASP A 169 6.95 10.05 -0.97
CA ASP A 169 8.36 10.23 -1.37
C ASP A 169 8.71 9.51 -2.68
N THR A 170 7.98 8.44 -3.02
CA THR A 170 8.26 7.65 -4.24
C THR A 170 7.49 8.14 -5.47
N PHE A 171 6.43 8.92 -5.30
CA PHE A 171 5.59 9.37 -6.41
C PHE A 171 5.87 10.85 -6.76
N PRO A 172 6.20 11.16 -8.03
CA PRO A 172 6.49 12.52 -8.44
C PRO A 172 5.21 13.38 -8.35
N TRP A 173 5.36 14.59 -7.80
CA TRP A 173 4.27 15.53 -7.60
C TRP A 173 4.66 16.94 -8.03
N CYS A 174 3.67 17.70 -8.48
CA CYS A 174 3.86 19.06 -8.92
C CYS A 174 3.83 20.02 -7.72
N GLN A 175 4.93 20.77 -7.53
CA GLN A 175 5.05 21.78 -6.47
C GLN A 175 4.01 22.89 -6.56
N ALA A 176 3.75 23.39 -7.77
CA ALA A 176 2.81 24.50 -7.98
C ALA A 176 1.35 24.10 -7.70
N CYS A 177 0.95 22.89 -8.12
CA CYS A 177 -0.45 22.44 -7.99
C CYS A 177 -0.71 21.57 -6.76
N ASN A 178 0.34 21.09 -6.09
CA ASN A 178 0.26 20.15 -4.98
C ASN A 178 -0.54 18.87 -5.32
N ARG A 179 -0.25 18.28 -6.49
CA ARG A 179 -0.91 17.08 -7.04
C ARG A 179 0.12 16.11 -7.58
N TYR A 180 -0.15 14.81 -7.45
CA TYR A 180 0.64 13.79 -8.15
C TYR A 180 0.56 14.00 -9.67
N GLN A 181 1.68 13.76 -10.33
CA GLN A 181 1.74 13.85 -11.79
C GLN A 181 1.33 12.51 -12.41
N CYS A 182 0.62 12.57 -13.52
CA CYS A 182 0.21 11.39 -14.27
C CYS A 182 1.33 10.95 -15.18
N LYS A 183 1.57 9.63 -15.25
CA LYS A 183 2.49 9.03 -16.22
C LYS A 183 1.97 9.26 -17.64
N THR A 184 2.80 9.82 -18.52
CA THR A 184 2.46 10.08 -19.92
C THR A 184 3.08 9.06 -20.85
N THR A 185 4.41 8.89 -20.79
CA THR A 185 5.16 7.93 -21.63
C THR A 185 6.19 7.16 -20.81
N SER A 186 6.56 5.99 -21.30
CA SER A 186 7.59 5.13 -20.70
C SER A 186 8.38 4.48 -21.81
N THR A 187 9.67 4.77 -21.86
CA THR A 187 10.59 4.23 -22.85
C THR A 187 11.62 3.38 -22.13
N LYS A 188 11.84 2.15 -22.61
CA LYS A 188 12.87 1.25 -22.07
C LYS A 188 13.89 0.98 -23.15
N ILE A 189 15.13 1.41 -22.91
CA ILE A 189 16.26 1.25 -23.83
C ILE A 189 17.14 0.12 -23.31
N LEU A 190 17.53 -0.80 -24.20
CA LEU A 190 18.31 -2.00 -23.87
C LEU A 190 19.74 -1.79 -24.34
N PHE A 191 20.70 -2.07 -23.47
CA PHE A 191 22.12 -1.97 -23.77
C PHE A 191 22.80 -3.32 -23.54
N ALA A 192 23.63 -3.72 -24.49
CA ALA A 192 24.54 -4.86 -24.33
C ALA A 192 25.94 -4.40 -23.87
N ASP A 193 26.26 -3.13 -24.12
CA ASP A 193 27.56 -2.51 -23.87
C ASP A 193 27.41 -1.35 -22.87
N GLU A 194 28.26 -1.34 -21.86
CA GLU A 194 28.26 -0.38 -20.77
C GLU A 194 28.71 1.01 -21.23
N ASP A 195 29.70 1.07 -22.13
CA ASP A 195 30.24 2.34 -22.63
C ASP A 195 29.16 3.16 -23.36
N ARG A 196 28.33 2.48 -24.15
CA ARG A 196 27.21 3.12 -24.85
C ARG A 196 26.15 3.64 -23.89
N LEU A 197 25.94 2.99 -22.74
CA LEU A 197 25.02 3.50 -21.72
C LEU A 197 25.57 4.80 -21.12
N TYR A 198 26.85 4.86 -20.76
CA TYR A 198 27.47 6.07 -20.23
C TYR A 198 27.46 7.20 -21.25
N ASP A 199 27.75 6.94 -22.53
CA ASP A 199 27.66 7.95 -23.59
C ASP A 199 26.23 8.55 -23.68
N VAL A 200 25.21 7.68 -23.57
CA VAL A 200 23.81 8.13 -23.57
C VAL A 200 23.49 8.94 -22.32
N LEU A 201 23.94 8.52 -21.14
CA LEU A 201 23.71 9.24 -19.88
C LEU A 201 24.44 10.59 -19.86
N ASP A 202 25.67 10.65 -20.34
CA ASP A 202 26.46 11.88 -20.45
C ASP A 202 25.81 12.84 -21.44
N LYS A 203 25.39 12.36 -22.61
CA LYS A 203 24.72 13.22 -23.59
C LYS A 203 23.36 13.69 -23.11
N THR A 204 22.63 12.84 -22.39
CA THR A 204 21.38 13.23 -21.72
C THR A 204 21.69 14.32 -20.70
N THR A 205 22.68 14.14 -19.83
CA THR A 205 23.11 15.13 -18.81
C THR A 205 23.53 16.46 -19.43
N GLU A 206 24.27 16.44 -20.54
CA GLU A 206 24.66 17.64 -21.28
C GLU A 206 23.43 18.40 -21.80
N LEU A 207 22.49 17.70 -22.47
CA LEU A 207 21.25 18.30 -22.96
C LEU A 207 20.39 18.86 -21.81
N LEU A 208 20.48 18.28 -20.62
CA LEU A 208 19.79 18.74 -19.43
C LEU A 208 20.37 20.02 -18.87
N LEU A 209 21.70 20.13 -18.83
CA LEU A 209 22.41 21.30 -18.32
C LEU A 209 22.27 22.52 -19.26
N GLU A 210 22.25 22.31 -20.58
CA GLU A 210 22.27 23.42 -21.53
C GLU A 210 20.91 24.13 -21.67
N GLN A 211 19.78 23.41 -21.62
CA GLN A 211 18.49 23.99 -22.02
C GLN A 211 17.28 23.63 -21.15
N SER A 212 17.41 22.69 -20.19
CA SER A 212 16.25 22.19 -19.41
C SER A 212 15.05 21.78 -20.28
N ASP A 213 15.28 21.47 -21.56
CA ASP A 213 14.23 21.27 -22.55
C ASP A 213 13.91 19.77 -22.68
N HIS A 214 12.82 19.37 -22.01
CA HIS A 214 12.29 18.01 -22.04
C HIS A 214 12.01 17.51 -23.46
N VAL A 215 11.76 18.40 -24.43
CA VAL A 215 11.46 18.01 -25.82
C VAL A 215 12.70 17.43 -26.49
N LYS A 216 13.85 18.08 -26.33
CA LYS A 216 15.11 17.66 -26.96
C LYS A 216 15.64 16.36 -26.36
N VAL A 217 15.52 16.23 -25.04
CA VAL A 217 15.94 15.01 -24.34
C VAL A 217 15.07 13.82 -24.76
N ASN A 218 13.75 14.00 -24.82
CA ASN A 218 12.86 12.95 -25.32
C ASN A 218 13.15 12.60 -26.79
N ALA A 219 13.38 13.59 -27.66
CA ALA A 219 13.73 13.32 -29.05
C ALA A 219 15.05 12.53 -29.18
N TYR A 220 16.07 12.85 -28.37
CA TYR A 220 17.31 12.09 -28.33
C TYR A 220 17.09 10.65 -27.84
N LEU A 221 16.37 10.48 -26.74
CA LEU A 221 16.08 9.15 -26.18
C LEU A 221 15.21 8.31 -27.12
N ASP A 222 14.28 8.92 -27.85
CA ASP A 222 13.46 8.23 -28.86
C ASP A 222 14.32 7.78 -30.05
N LEU A 223 15.33 8.57 -30.46
CA LEU A 223 16.31 8.16 -31.47
C LEU A 223 17.14 6.97 -30.99
N VAL A 224 17.67 7.02 -29.76
CA VAL A 224 18.43 5.91 -29.17
C VAL A 224 17.56 4.67 -28.98
N ALA A 225 16.29 4.85 -28.59
CA ALA A 225 15.31 3.76 -28.48
C ALA A 225 15.01 3.15 -29.85
N ALA A 226 14.90 3.96 -30.90
CA ALA A 226 14.71 3.46 -32.26
C ALA A 226 15.88 2.56 -32.68
N GLU A 227 17.11 2.85 -32.26
CA GLU A 227 18.31 2.03 -32.53
C GLU A 227 18.37 0.70 -31.75
N GLN A 228 17.41 0.40 -30.87
CA GLN A 228 17.36 -0.83 -30.07
C GLN A 228 17.29 -2.14 -30.88
N TYR A 229 16.93 -2.09 -32.16
CA TYR A 229 16.87 -3.30 -33.02
C TYR A 229 18.20 -4.07 -33.10
N LEU A 230 19.30 -3.45 -32.65
CA LEU A 230 20.63 -4.06 -32.58
C LEU A 230 20.83 -4.99 -31.37
N VAL A 231 19.98 -4.93 -30.33
CA VAL A 231 20.16 -5.68 -29.09
C VAL A 231 18.97 -6.61 -28.84
N LYS A 232 19.22 -7.92 -28.83
CA LYS A 232 18.19 -8.89 -28.43
C LYS A 232 17.96 -8.83 -26.92
N PRO A 233 16.74 -9.03 -26.43
CA PRO A 233 16.42 -8.96 -24.99
C PRO A 233 17.28 -9.88 -24.09
N GLY A 234 17.76 -11.02 -24.62
CA GLY A 234 18.62 -11.95 -23.87
C GLY A 234 20.06 -11.47 -23.68
N ASP A 235 20.53 -10.63 -24.60
CA ASP A 235 21.91 -10.14 -24.67
C ASP A 235 22.10 -8.82 -23.93
N ALA A 236 21.00 -8.20 -23.49
CA ALA A 236 21.03 -6.98 -22.70
C ALA A 236 21.68 -7.23 -21.32
N THR A 237 22.67 -6.40 -21.01
CA THR A 237 23.36 -6.34 -19.73
C THR A 237 22.89 -5.15 -18.90
N GLN A 238 22.39 -4.08 -19.53
CA GLN A 238 21.72 -2.97 -18.85
C GLN A 238 20.41 -2.56 -19.53
N ILE A 239 19.55 -1.88 -18.76
CA ILE A 239 18.29 -1.30 -19.20
C ILE A 239 18.17 0.11 -18.64
N LEU A 240 18.00 1.11 -19.51
CA LEU A 240 17.60 2.45 -19.12
C LEU A 240 16.08 2.57 -19.26
N SER A 241 15.39 2.83 -18.18
CA SER A 241 13.94 3.07 -18.15
C SER A 241 13.67 4.54 -17.90
N VAL A 242 13.20 5.26 -18.91
CA VAL A 242 12.80 6.66 -18.79
C VAL A 242 11.28 6.74 -18.73
N THR A 243 10.76 7.40 -17.69
CA THR A 243 9.33 7.63 -17.51
C THR A 243 9.06 9.12 -17.43
N ASN A 244 8.17 9.60 -18.29
CA ASN A 244 7.69 10.97 -18.26
C ASN A 244 6.38 11.05 -17.48
N TYR A 245 6.28 12.12 -16.70
CA TYR A 245 5.13 12.49 -15.91
C TYR A 245 4.72 13.91 -16.26
N ALA A 246 3.42 14.20 -16.25
CA ALA A 246 2.90 15.54 -16.48
C ALA A 246 1.81 15.89 -15.46
N CYS A 247 1.77 17.16 -15.07
CA CYS A 247 0.69 17.68 -14.25
C CYS A 247 -0.51 18.07 -15.13
N ASN A 248 -1.66 17.42 -14.93
CA ASN A 248 -2.91 17.70 -15.65
C ASN A 248 -3.52 19.10 -15.39
N GLN A 249 -2.82 20.01 -14.70
CA GLN A 249 -3.34 21.34 -14.33
C GLN A 249 -2.44 22.47 -14.84
N CYS A 250 -1.12 22.30 -14.80
CA CYS A 250 -0.16 23.34 -15.15
C CYS A 250 0.89 22.89 -16.18
N ASP A 251 0.71 21.70 -16.77
CA ASP A 251 1.62 21.06 -17.73
C ASP A 251 3.10 20.97 -17.28
N ASN A 252 3.35 21.05 -15.96
CA ASN A 252 4.68 20.82 -15.41
C ASN A 252 5.08 19.35 -15.62
N LYS A 253 6.21 19.14 -16.29
CA LYS A 253 6.70 17.83 -16.72
C LYS A 253 7.87 17.39 -15.86
N THR A 254 7.86 16.11 -15.53
CA THR A 254 8.91 15.48 -14.76
C THR A 254 9.36 14.22 -15.47
N MET A 255 10.65 14.10 -15.72
CA MET A 255 11.27 12.92 -16.32
C MET A 255 12.05 12.19 -15.23
N VAL A 256 11.83 10.87 -15.12
CA VAL A 256 12.55 9.99 -14.19
C VAL A 256 13.24 8.91 -15.00
N GLY A 257 14.57 8.90 -14.99
CA GLY A 257 15.41 7.86 -15.58
C GLY A 257 15.88 6.89 -14.50
N LYS A 258 15.71 5.60 -14.76
CA LYS A 258 16.19 4.52 -13.90
C LYS A 258 17.08 3.55 -14.65
N VAL A 259 18.22 3.17 -14.08
CA VAL A 259 19.15 2.22 -14.70
C VAL A 259 19.09 0.88 -13.98
N LEU A 260 18.92 -0.20 -14.75
CA LEU A 260 18.94 -1.58 -14.25
C LEU A 260 20.13 -2.30 -14.87
N VAL A 261 20.98 -2.92 -14.04
CA VAL A 261 22.16 -3.69 -14.45
C VAL A 261 21.93 -5.16 -14.16
N LYS A 262 22.32 -6.04 -15.09
CA LYS A 262 22.19 -7.48 -14.98
C LYS A 262 23.27 -8.04 -14.04
N THR A 263 22.85 -8.52 -12.89
CA THR A 263 23.68 -9.22 -11.92
C THR A 263 23.30 -10.70 -11.92
N GLY A 264 24.06 -11.51 -12.67
CA GLY A 264 23.77 -12.93 -12.88
C GLY A 264 22.54 -13.14 -13.77
N LYS A 265 21.46 -13.73 -13.20
CA LYS A 265 20.18 -13.95 -13.89
C LYS A 265 19.16 -12.84 -13.69
N ASN A 266 19.41 -11.93 -12.74
CA ASN A 266 18.46 -10.90 -12.33
C ASN A 266 18.98 -9.50 -12.68
N PHE A 267 18.07 -8.55 -12.82
CA PHE A 267 18.42 -7.13 -12.95
C PHE A 267 18.29 -6.44 -11.59
N SER A 268 19.26 -5.61 -11.25
CA SER A 268 19.31 -4.78 -10.04
C SER A 268 19.42 -3.32 -10.41
N GLU A 269 18.74 -2.44 -9.67
CA GLU A 269 18.77 -1.00 -9.88
C GLU A 269 20.13 -0.40 -9.47
N ALA A 270 20.74 0.36 -10.38
CA ALA A 270 21.96 1.12 -10.17
C ALA A 270 21.60 2.56 -9.78
N LYS A 271 21.32 2.76 -8.48
CA LYS A 271 20.79 4.03 -7.94
C LYS A 271 21.69 5.24 -8.16
N ASP A 272 22.98 5.02 -8.35
CA ASP A 272 24.00 6.01 -8.66
C ASP A 272 23.85 6.61 -10.06
N LEU A 273 23.15 5.91 -10.96
CA LEU A 273 22.91 6.33 -12.34
C LEU A 273 21.46 6.81 -12.58
N ASP A 274 20.63 6.82 -11.54
CA ASP A 274 19.25 7.29 -11.62
C ASP A 274 19.21 8.83 -11.68
N PHE A 275 18.29 9.40 -12.46
CA PHE A 275 18.12 10.84 -12.58
C PHE A 275 16.64 11.26 -12.55
N MET A 276 16.39 12.46 -12.02
CA MET A 276 15.06 13.07 -11.98
C MET A 276 15.14 14.54 -12.40
N LEU A 277 14.24 14.93 -13.30
CA LEU A 277 14.21 16.25 -13.91
C LEU A 277 12.82 16.82 -13.81
N SER A 278 12.69 18.04 -13.33
CA SER A 278 11.39 18.73 -13.28
C SER A 278 11.52 20.07 -13.98
N GLY A 279 10.59 20.39 -14.87
CA GLY A 279 10.61 21.65 -15.62
C GLY A 279 9.25 21.98 -16.22
N THR A 280 9.01 23.28 -16.38
CA THR A 280 7.89 23.80 -17.17
C THR A 280 8.31 23.86 -18.63
N SER A 281 7.51 23.29 -19.54
CA SER A 281 7.69 23.49 -20.98
C SER A 281 7.41 24.93 -21.40
#